data_AF-A0A7K3Z4Z9-F1
#
_entry.id   AF-A0A7K3Z4Z9-F1
#
_cell.length_a   1.000
_cell.length_b   1.000
_cell.length_c   1.000
_cell.angle_alpha   90.00
_cell.angle_beta   90.00
_cell.angle_gamma   90.00
#
_symmetry.space_group_name_H-M   'P 1'
#
loop_
_entity.id
_entity.type
_entity.pdbx_description
1 polymer ?
#
loop_
_entity_poly.entity_id
_entity_poly.type
_entity_poly.pdbx_seq_one_letter_code
_entity_poly.pdbx_strand_id
1 'polypeptide(L)'
;MVQYEILVSTLIAGLIIGYLAQRARMCFIGGTRDFVLVKDTHLIKAPLFFFIGAAAVFSVSYLFTSVPKWPWFVTGGLLPIAGAPLSTATTVPIWVHVLLAVIGGLGLGLFSVFAGGCPLRQHVMASEGDKSSMSYLLGFYLGAIVFTALILPLIIELLG
;
A
#
# COMPACT_ATOMS: atom_id res chain seq x y z
N MET A 1 -19.52 -22.52 3.81
CA MET A 1 -20.27 -21.29 4.15
C MET A 1 -19.36 -20.11 4.48
N VAL A 2 -18.26 -20.27 5.23
CA VAL A 2 -17.34 -19.15 5.54
C VAL A 2 -16.70 -18.50 4.29
N GLN A 3 -16.43 -19.25 3.22
CA GLN A 3 -15.75 -18.71 2.02
C GLN A 3 -16.61 -17.77 1.16
N TYR A 4 -17.94 -17.95 1.12
CA TYR A 4 -18.80 -17.03 0.35
C TYR A 4 -18.95 -15.69 1.07
N GLU A 5 -19.01 -15.71 2.41
CA GLU A 5 -19.08 -14.50 3.25
C GLU A 5 -17.84 -13.62 3.05
N ILE A 6 -16.65 -14.23 2.94
CA ILE A 6 -15.39 -13.52 2.68
C ILE A 6 -15.38 -12.93 1.26
N LEU A 7 -15.89 -13.66 0.26
CA LEU A 7 -15.95 -13.18 -1.12
C LEU A 7 -16.87 -11.96 -1.26
N VAL A 8 -18.07 -12.04 -0.66
CA VAL A 8 -19.06 -10.96 -0.74
C VAL A 8 -18.59 -9.73 0.05
N SER A 9 -18.02 -9.93 1.25
CA SER A 9 -17.51 -8.82 2.06
C SER A 9 -16.34 -8.09 1.40
N THR A 10 -15.39 -8.80 0.79
CA THR A 10 -14.27 -8.16 0.07
C THR A 10 -14.71 -7.45 -1.21
N LEU A 11 -15.68 -8.00 -1.94
CA LEU A 11 -16.27 -7.34 -3.11
C LEU A 11 -16.99 -6.05 -2.72
N ILE A 12 -17.84 -6.08 -1.70
CA ILE A 12 -18.58 -4.92 -1.21
C ILE A 12 -17.60 -3.85 -0.70
N ALA A 13 -16.61 -4.24 0.10
CA ALA A 13 -15.59 -3.32 0.59
C ALA A 13 -14.80 -2.67 -0.56
N GLY A 14 -14.39 -3.44 -1.57
CA GLY A 14 -13.71 -2.94 -2.75
C GLY A 14 -14.56 -1.95 -3.56
N LEU A 15 -15.85 -2.21 -3.72
CA LEU A 15 -16.78 -1.34 -4.45
C LEU A 15 -16.98 -0.01 -3.71
N ILE A 16 -17.15 -0.05 -2.39
CA ILE A 16 -17.28 1.15 -1.54
C ILE A 16 -16.00 1.99 -1.63
N ILE A 17 -14.83 1.37 -1.44
CA ILE A 17 -13.54 2.08 -1.49
C ILE A 17 -13.30 2.65 -2.89
N GLY A 18 -13.60 1.91 -3.95
CA GLY A 18 -13.47 2.36 -5.34
C GLY A 18 -14.35 3.57 -5.65
N TYR A 19 -15.63 3.52 -5.26
CA TYR A 19 -16.56 4.64 -5.44
C TYR A 19 -16.10 5.91 -4.68
N LEU A 20 -15.68 5.75 -3.43
CA LEU A 20 -15.16 6.86 -2.63
C LEU A 20 -13.86 7.43 -3.23
N ALA A 21 -12.97 6.57 -3.72
CA ALA A 21 -11.70 6.98 -4.33
C ALA A 21 -11.91 7.77 -5.63
N GLN A 22 -12.87 7.37 -6.47
CA GLN A 22 -13.27 8.11 -7.67
C GLN A 22 -13.82 9.50 -7.30
N ARG A 23 -14.79 9.57 -6.38
CA ARG A 23 -15.43 10.84 -5.99
C ARG A 23 -14.46 11.83 -5.34
N ALA A 24 -13.55 11.33 -4.50
CA ALA A 24 -12.57 12.17 -3.81
C ALA A 24 -11.34 12.52 -4.67
N ARG A 25 -11.20 11.94 -5.88
CA ARG A 25 -10.03 12.10 -6.76
C ARG A 25 -8.71 11.92 -5.98
N MET A 26 -8.65 10.84 -5.20
CA MET A 26 -7.60 10.63 -4.22
C MET A 26 -6.21 10.55 -4.88
N CYS A 27 -5.32 11.48 -4.55
CA CYS A 27 -3.93 11.46 -5.01
C CYS A 27 -2.98 11.84 -3.86
N PHE A 28 -2.29 10.85 -3.30
CA PHE A 28 -1.36 11.07 -2.19
C PHE A 28 -0.20 12.00 -2.56
N ILE A 29 0.32 11.87 -3.79
CA ILE A 29 1.42 12.72 -4.27
C ILE A 29 0.96 14.13 -4.65
N GLY A 30 -0.27 14.27 -5.15
CA GLY A 30 -0.88 15.57 -5.41
C GLY A 30 -1.13 16.33 -4.12
N GLY A 31 -1.65 15.65 -3.09
CA GLY A 31 -1.91 16.27 -1.79
C GLY A 31 -0.65 16.80 -1.08
N THR A 32 0.48 16.09 -1.17
CA THR A 32 1.75 16.59 -0.61
C THR A 32 2.31 17.74 -1.43
N ARG A 33 2.27 17.67 -2.76
CA ARG A 33 2.72 18.75 -3.65
C ARG A 33 1.93 20.04 -3.44
N ASP A 34 0.60 19.94 -3.43
CA ASP A 34 -0.29 21.11 -3.34
C ASP A 34 -0.22 21.76 -1.94
N PHE A 35 0.02 20.96 -0.90
CA PHE A 35 0.33 21.46 0.43
C PHE A 35 1.66 22.22 0.49
N VAL A 36 2.70 21.73 -0.18
CA VAL A 36 4.03 22.39 -0.17
C VAL A 36 4.03 23.68 -1.00
N LEU A 37 3.42 23.68 -2.20
CA LEU A 37 3.47 24.81 -3.13
C LEU A 37 2.40 25.87 -2.85
N VAL A 38 1.14 25.45 -2.65
CA VAL A 38 -0.03 26.34 -2.59
C VAL A 38 -0.57 26.45 -1.15
N LYS A 39 -0.09 25.60 -0.23
CA LYS A 39 -0.62 25.45 1.14
C LYS A 39 -2.10 25.06 1.17
N ASP A 40 -2.58 24.38 0.13
CA ASP A 40 -3.91 23.81 0.14
C ASP A 40 -3.92 22.54 1.01
N THR A 41 -4.74 22.55 2.05
CA THR A 41 -4.89 21.43 3.00
C THR A 41 -6.05 20.51 2.65
N HIS A 42 -6.83 20.81 1.61
CA HIS A 42 -8.01 20.03 1.25
C HIS A 42 -7.62 18.61 0.83
N LEU A 43 -6.59 18.46 -0.01
CA LEU A 43 -6.15 17.15 -0.51
C LEU A 43 -5.34 16.34 0.50
N ILE A 44 -4.66 16.99 1.46
CA ILE A 44 -3.82 16.27 2.44
C ILE A 44 -4.62 15.63 3.58
N LYS A 45 -5.86 16.07 3.79
CA LYS A 45 -6.79 15.46 4.76
C LYS A 45 -7.13 14.01 4.39
N ALA A 46 -7.11 13.67 3.10
CA ALA A 46 -7.37 12.31 2.63
C ALA A 46 -6.34 11.27 3.10
N PRO A 47 -5.01 11.43 2.87
CA PRO A 47 -4.02 10.53 3.45
C PRO A 47 -4.11 10.45 4.95
N LEU A 48 -4.29 11.59 5.62
CA LEU A 48 -4.41 11.62 7.08
C LEU A 48 -5.59 10.79 7.57
N PHE A 49 -6.78 10.96 6.97
CA PHE A 49 -7.97 10.19 7.33
C PHE A 49 -7.81 8.70 6.98
N PHE A 50 -7.13 8.36 5.89
CA PHE A 50 -6.83 6.97 5.56
C PHE A 50 -5.94 6.30 6.62
N PHE A 51 -4.89 6.98 7.09
CA PHE A 51 -4.02 6.47 8.16
C PHE A 51 -4.77 6.34 9.49
N ILE A 52 -5.56 7.34 9.87
CA ILE A 52 -6.37 7.31 11.10
C ILE A 52 -7.45 6.22 11.01
N GLY A 53 -8.11 6.10 9.87
CA GLY A 53 -9.12 5.07 9.62
C GLY A 53 -8.53 3.66 9.68
N ALA A 54 -7.38 3.43 9.04
CA ALA A 54 -6.67 2.16 9.14
C ALA A 54 -6.28 1.85 10.59
N ALA A 55 -5.69 2.81 11.31
CA ALA A 55 -5.34 2.68 12.71
C ALA A 55 -6.55 2.29 13.59
N ALA A 56 -7.70 2.93 13.38
CA ALA A 56 -8.93 2.63 14.10
C ALA A 56 -9.50 1.25 13.74
N VAL A 57 -9.48 0.86 12.47
CA VAL A 57 -9.97 -0.46 12.05
C VAL A 57 -9.08 -1.56 12.62
N PHE A 58 -7.75 -1.44 12.55
CA PHE A 58 -6.83 -2.43 13.11
C PHE A 58 -6.90 -2.51 14.64
N SER A 59 -7.11 -1.39 15.33
CA SER A 59 -7.28 -1.38 16.78
C SER A 59 -8.62 -1.98 17.23
N VAL A 60 -9.70 -1.79 16.46
CA VAL A 60 -11.00 -2.42 16.73
C VAL A 60 -10.97 -3.91 16.36
N SER A 61 -10.29 -4.28 15.29
CA SER A 61 -10.16 -5.68 14.84
C SER A 61 -9.51 -6.58 15.89
N TYR A 62 -8.68 -6.02 16.77
CA TYR A 62 -8.11 -6.72 17.93
C TYR A 62 -9.18 -7.27 18.89
N LEU A 63 -10.33 -6.62 19.02
CA LEU A 63 -11.41 -7.06 19.92
C LEU A 63 -12.15 -8.29 19.39
N PHE A 64 -12.10 -8.55 18.08
CA PHE A 64 -12.93 -9.56 17.42
C PHE A 64 -12.12 -10.66 16.70
N THR A 65 -10.82 -10.46 16.44
CA THR A 65 -10.00 -11.42 15.68
C THR A 65 -8.53 -11.31 16.11
N SER A 66 -7.79 -12.42 16.12
CA SER A 66 -6.33 -12.48 16.42
C SER A 66 -5.46 -11.89 15.30
N VAL A 67 -5.77 -10.68 14.84
CA VAL A 67 -5.02 -9.92 13.84
C VAL A 67 -3.76 -9.34 14.49
N PRO A 68 -2.66 -9.11 13.74
CA PRO A 68 -1.47 -8.44 14.26
C PRO A 68 -1.80 -7.14 14.99
N LYS A 69 -1.28 -7.01 16.21
CA LYS A 69 -1.59 -5.91 17.13
C LYS A 69 -1.13 -4.57 16.53
N TRP A 70 -2.04 -3.61 16.38
CA TRP A 70 -1.69 -2.23 16.08
C TRP A 70 -1.75 -1.42 17.39
N PRO A 71 -0.66 -0.74 17.81
CA PRO A 71 0.57 -0.51 17.06
C PRO A 71 1.58 -1.67 17.16
N TRP A 72 2.10 -2.14 16.02
CA TRP A 72 2.97 -3.32 15.94
C TRP A 72 4.26 -3.16 16.75
N PHE A 73 4.76 -1.93 16.86
CA PHE A 73 5.98 -1.58 17.60
C PHE A 73 5.87 -1.82 19.12
N VAL A 74 4.65 -1.88 19.67
CA VAL A 74 4.43 -2.12 21.11
C VAL A 74 4.58 -3.61 21.47
N THR A 75 4.38 -4.51 20.50
CA THR A 75 4.25 -5.95 20.78
C THR A 75 5.27 -6.82 20.05
N GLY A 76 5.85 -6.34 18.94
CA GLY A 76 6.92 -7.00 18.20
C GLY A 76 8.27 -6.26 18.20
N GLY A 77 8.38 -5.12 18.90
CA GLY A 77 9.57 -4.27 18.82
C GLY A 77 9.84 -3.73 17.40
N LEU A 78 11.10 -3.55 17.03
CA LEU A 78 11.51 -3.13 15.68
C LEU A 78 11.46 -4.26 14.63
N LEU A 79 10.89 -5.42 14.95
CA LEU A 79 10.78 -6.54 14.02
C LEU A 79 9.78 -6.20 12.87
N PRO A 80 9.96 -6.82 11.69
CA PRO A 80 9.12 -6.56 10.53
C PRO A 80 7.63 -6.85 10.81
N ILE A 81 6.76 -6.04 10.18
CA ILE A 81 5.30 -6.20 10.23
C ILE A 81 4.94 -7.63 9.81
N ALA A 82 4.11 -8.31 10.62
CA ALA A 82 3.57 -9.62 10.28
C ALA A 82 2.81 -9.53 8.95
N GLY A 83 3.35 -10.16 7.89
CA GLY A 83 2.84 -10.06 6.51
C GLY A 83 3.74 -9.30 5.55
N ALA A 84 4.88 -8.76 5.99
CA ALA A 84 5.93 -8.31 5.08
C ALA A 84 6.49 -9.51 4.30
N PRO A 85 6.83 -9.36 3.00
CA PRO A 85 7.37 -10.45 2.19
C PRO A 85 8.63 -11.12 2.78
N LEU A 86 9.34 -10.41 3.67
CA LEU A 86 10.56 -10.86 4.34
C LEU A 86 10.32 -11.40 5.76
N SER A 87 9.07 -11.46 6.25
CA SER A 87 8.76 -11.94 7.61
C SER A 87 8.92 -13.46 7.78
N THR A 88 9.13 -14.20 6.68
CA THR A 88 9.33 -15.65 6.69
C THR A 88 10.75 -16.06 7.10
N ALA A 89 11.71 -15.12 7.08
CA ALA A 89 13.08 -15.34 7.53
C ALA A 89 13.34 -14.50 8.79
N THR A 90 13.24 -15.11 9.97
CA THR A 90 13.50 -14.46 11.27
C THR A 90 14.99 -14.09 11.47
N THR A 91 15.83 -14.25 10.44
CA THR A 91 17.30 -14.13 10.48
C THR A 91 17.84 -12.87 9.80
N VAL A 92 17.05 -12.14 9.01
CA VAL A 92 17.57 -11.01 8.21
C VAL A 92 17.68 -9.73 9.06
N PRO A 93 18.84 -9.03 9.07
CA PRO A 93 19.02 -7.84 9.91
C PRO A 93 18.06 -6.70 9.53
N ILE A 94 17.68 -5.90 10.54
CA ILE A 94 16.78 -4.74 10.41
C ILE A 94 17.18 -3.78 9.28
N TRP A 95 18.49 -3.62 9.07
CA TRP A 95 19.08 -2.73 8.07
C TRP A 95 18.65 -3.09 6.64
N VAL A 96 18.46 -4.38 6.36
CA VAL A 96 18.00 -4.88 5.05
C VAL A 96 16.59 -4.44 4.77
N HIS A 97 15.71 -4.51 5.77
CA HIS A 97 14.32 -4.12 5.65
C HIS A 97 14.19 -2.61 5.42
N VAL A 98 14.97 -1.81 6.16
CA VAL A 98 15.01 -0.36 5.98
C VAL A 98 15.58 -0.01 4.62
N LEU A 99 16.67 -0.66 4.19
CA LEU A 99 17.28 -0.42 2.89
C LEU A 99 16.32 -0.75 1.75
N LEU A 100 15.65 -1.89 1.81
CA LEU A 100 14.66 -2.30 0.80
C LEU A 100 13.45 -1.35 0.78
N ALA A 101 12.98 -0.90 1.95
CA ALA A 101 11.90 0.07 2.05
C ALA A 101 12.29 1.45 1.47
N VAL A 102 13.52 1.90 1.71
CA VAL A 102 14.03 3.17 1.17
C VAL A 102 14.23 3.08 -0.33
N ILE A 103 14.94 2.06 -0.83
CA ILE A 103 15.20 1.89 -2.26
C ILE A 103 13.89 1.65 -3.02
N GLY A 104 13.04 0.75 -2.52
CA GLY A 104 11.74 0.45 -3.12
C GLY A 104 10.78 1.65 -3.07
N GLY A 105 10.74 2.37 -1.95
CA GLY A 105 9.92 3.57 -1.78
C GLY A 105 10.37 4.72 -2.68
N LEU A 106 11.67 4.96 -2.79
CA LEU A 106 12.24 5.96 -3.69
C LEU A 106 11.99 5.58 -5.16
N GLY A 107 12.18 4.31 -5.52
CA GLY A 107 11.92 3.81 -6.87
C GLY A 107 10.45 3.98 -7.26
N LEU A 108 9.52 3.48 -6.44
CA LEU A 108 8.09 3.63 -6.67
C LEU A 108 7.68 5.11 -6.72
N GLY A 109 8.24 5.94 -5.84
CA GLY A 109 8.04 7.39 -5.85
C GLY A 109 8.45 8.01 -7.19
N LEU A 110 9.67 7.74 -7.65
CA LEU A 110 10.20 8.27 -8.90
C LEU A 110 9.37 7.82 -10.12
N PHE A 111 9.08 6.53 -10.25
CA PHE A 111 8.27 6.01 -11.36
C PHE A 111 6.82 6.52 -11.31
N SER A 112 6.25 6.72 -10.12
CA SER A 112 4.91 7.29 -9.97
C SER A 112 4.83 8.76 -10.42
N VAL A 113 5.91 9.53 -10.21
CA VAL A 113 6.00 10.91 -10.72
C VAL A 113 6.07 10.92 -12.24
N PHE A 114 6.86 10.03 -12.85
CA PHE A 114 6.93 9.92 -14.32
C PHE A 114 5.60 9.50 -14.95
N ALA A 115 4.83 8.64 -14.27
CA ALA A 115 3.48 8.24 -14.71
C ALA A 115 2.40 9.31 -14.44
N GLY A 116 2.75 10.44 -13.81
CA GLY A 116 1.81 11.53 -13.53
C GLY A 116 0.79 11.23 -12.42
N GLY A 117 1.03 10.24 -11.55
CA GLY A 117 0.10 9.93 -10.46
C GLY A 117 0.56 8.79 -9.55
N CYS A 118 -0.05 8.70 -8.36
CA CYS A 118 0.17 7.57 -7.45
C CYS A 118 -0.57 6.31 -7.93
N PRO A 119 -0.20 5.11 -7.46
CA PRO A 119 -0.83 3.86 -7.88
C PRO A 119 -2.36 3.90 -7.73
N LEU A 120 -2.88 4.44 -6.62
CA LEU A 120 -4.32 4.55 -6.38
C LEU A 120 -5.03 5.42 -7.44
N ARG A 121 -4.43 6.55 -7.83
CA ARG A 121 -4.99 7.42 -8.88
C ARG A 121 -5.01 6.72 -10.23
N GLN A 122 -4.00 5.91 -10.55
CA GLN A 122 -3.96 5.14 -11.79
C GLN A 122 -5.05 4.06 -11.83
N HIS A 123 -5.42 3.45 -10.69
CA HIS A 123 -6.57 2.54 -10.60
C HIS A 123 -7.89 3.27 -10.90
N VAL A 124 -8.04 4.49 -10.37
CA VAL A 124 -9.22 5.33 -10.63
C VAL A 124 -9.30 5.73 -12.11
N MET A 125 -8.22 6.25 -12.70
CA MET A 125 -8.21 6.68 -14.12
C MET A 125 -8.35 5.49 -15.08
N ALA A 126 -7.83 4.31 -14.73
CA ALA A 126 -8.09 3.09 -15.49
C ALA A 126 -9.58 2.68 -15.43
N SER A 127 -10.27 2.91 -14.31
CA SER A 127 -11.72 2.66 -14.19
C SER A 127 -12.58 3.69 -14.93
N GLU A 128 -12.05 4.89 -15.19
CA GLU A 128 -12.68 5.92 -16.04
C GLU A 128 -12.46 5.66 -17.54
N GLY A 129 -11.61 4.68 -17.91
CA GLY A 129 -11.36 4.28 -19.29
C GLY A 129 -10.10 4.87 -19.94
N ASP A 130 -9.18 5.43 -19.15
CA ASP A 130 -7.90 5.91 -19.67
C ASP A 130 -6.95 4.75 -20.03
N LYS A 131 -6.65 4.61 -21.31
CA LYS A 131 -5.75 3.58 -21.86
C LYS A 131 -4.31 3.70 -21.33
N SER A 132 -3.86 4.91 -21.01
CA SER A 132 -2.50 5.16 -20.50
C SER A 132 -2.34 4.66 -19.06
N SER A 133 -3.37 4.85 -18.23
CA SER A 133 -3.42 4.29 -16.88
C SER A 133 -3.52 2.76 -16.89
N MET A 134 -4.25 2.18 -17.84
CA MET A 134 -4.33 0.72 -17.98
C MET A 134 -2.97 0.09 -18.29
N SER A 135 -2.17 0.67 -19.20
CA SER A 135 -0.84 0.14 -19.52
C SER A 135 0.14 0.28 -18.34
N TYR A 136 0.03 1.38 -17.58
CA TYR A 136 0.79 1.54 -16.33
C TYR A 136 0.45 0.46 -15.31
N LEU A 137 -0.84 0.14 -15.10
CA LEU A 137 -1.26 -0.88 -14.15
C LEU A 137 -0.78 -2.28 -14.54
N LEU A 138 -0.81 -2.61 -15.84
CA LEU A 138 -0.23 -3.87 -16.33
C LEU A 138 1.25 -3.98 -15.95
N GLY A 139 2.03 -2.93 -16.17
CA GLY A 139 3.44 -2.88 -15.75
C GLY A 139 3.62 -2.99 -14.23
N PHE A 140 2.77 -2.31 -13.46
CA PHE A 140 2.80 -2.35 -11.99
C PHE A 140 2.52 -3.76 -11.44
N TYR A 141 1.51 -4.46 -11.96
CA TYR A 141 1.20 -5.83 -11.53
C TYR A 141 2.24 -6.84 -11.98
N LEU A 142 2.75 -6.72 -13.22
CA LEU A 142 3.85 -7.56 -13.69
C LEU A 142 5.11 -7.37 -12.84
N GLY A 143 5.44 -6.11 -12.51
CA GLY A 143 6.54 -5.79 -11.61
C GLY A 143 6.37 -6.38 -10.21
N ALA A 144 5.15 -6.36 -9.66
CA ALA A 144 4.84 -6.97 -8.37
C ALA A 144 5.05 -8.48 -8.38
N ILE A 145 4.63 -9.17 -9.45
CA ILE A 145 4.82 -10.63 -9.61
C ILE A 145 6.31 -10.97 -9.79
N VAL A 146 7.02 -10.22 -10.63
CA VAL A 146 8.47 -10.42 -10.85
C VAL A 146 9.23 -10.20 -9.55
N PHE A 147 8.86 -9.19 -8.76
CA PHE A 147 9.50 -8.92 -7.48
C PHE A 147 9.30 -10.06 -6.48
N THR A 148 8.07 -10.56 -6.33
CA THR A 148 7.78 -11.67 -5.41
C THR A 148 8.36 -13.00 -5.87
N ALA A 149 8.41 -13.27 -7.17
CA ALA A 149 8.88 -14.55 -7.70
C ALA A 149 10.40 -14.65 -7.84
N LEU A 150 11.10 -13.57 -8.22
CA LEU A 150 12.53 -13.61 -8.55
C LEU A 150 13.40 -12.84 -7.56
N ILE A 151 12.98 -11.65 -7.13
CA ILE A 151 13.83 -10.75 -6.35
C ILE A 151 13.84 -11.12 -4.87
N LEU A 152 12.69 -11.51 -4.31
CA LEU A 152 12.59 -12.00 -2.93
C LEU A 152 13.51 -13.19 -2.61
N PRO A 153 13.46 -14.32 -3.35
CA PRO A 153 14.33 -15.46 -3.04
C PRO A 153 15.81 -15.11 -3.21
N LEU A 154 16.14 -14.30 -4.23
CA LEU A 154 17.51 -13.81 -4.45
C LEU A 154 18.02 -12.98 -3.27
N ILE A 155 17.19 -12.09 -2.70
CA ILE A 155 17.58 -11.28 -1.54
C ILE A 155 17.78 -12.16 -0.30
N ILE A 156 16.93 -13.16 -0.10
CA ILE A 156 17.04 -14.09 1.03
C ILE A 156 18.32 -14.92 0.91
N GLU A 157 18.67 -15.40 -0.29
CA GLU A 157 19.92 -16.15 -0.51
C GLU A 157 21.19 -15.28 -0.42
N LEU A 158 21.13 -14.01 -0.84
CA LEU A 158 22.28 -13.12 -0.84
C LEU A 158 22.61 -12.55 0.56
N LEU A 159 21.60 -12.46 1.43
CA LEU A 159 21.66 -11.63 2.63
C LEU A 159 21.16 -12.30 3.92
N GLY A 160 20.69 -13.55 3.83
CA GLY A 160 20.39 -14.45 4.95
C GLY A 160 21.57 -15.35 5.28
#